data_AF-N9QC17-F1
#
_entry.id   AF-N9QC17-F1
#
_cell.length_a   1.000
_cell.length_b   1.000
_cell.length_c   1.000
_cell.angle_alpha   90.00
_cell.angle_beta   90.00
_cell.angle_gamma   90.00
#
_symmetry.space_group_name_H-M   'P 1'
#
loop_
_entity.id
_entity.type
_entity.pdbx_description
1 polymer ?
#
loop_
_entity_poly.entity_id
_entity_poly.type
_entity_poly.pdbx_seq_one_letter_code
_entity_poly.pdbx_strand_id
1 'polypeptide(L)'
;MTNTFEYKQKNLKTTPAVNIQTSMINRFSPKYWRIDGPQTMSFAITNYGNGFEASFRSRTTTDLAGIIWDSYDAKDHKFLAYETKYDYSGVIWDFDIELSASMPMLNNPTLTPTLTVQYKANGEDKVAYIVLFNYANQPASRSAHIHINWNTVKAGFAATDSFPVTNIQRISFSGFTSNYNAHSTQPLTQAEDGYIRITNSVTTGPNAKLTLKRVSVPQHNYGICTSYDDHYDLNPQRLVDNMQALGYHGLINHYCGMSKYPEMSWKSDINKWQIPDTLVSNQAVVNPCTRKWHERFSQALQSVGMLPVFGVSFEMYSLAANEFWAQRDWNSNLGRTGYEPPSYFFSPCDQNALAYLHKVFIEFADMMVVGGCPVNMQIGEPWWWYNQGTDLPCVYDFPTKLAFNADTGLYAPDLGTIYDAVHKTGTPYDEFKAWLRNKLGQTCRDIRTVVKTKYPTAKVCPLIFFPTIRTPIETLATDINYPSEHYSYPNFDYIMTEAYDWILEARLGLAHQAVAEIPTQDLNYPADKVAYLTGFVPDSSIAHLYGFDKTKPYRTPIWQRVFGDMKNNQPLGLMKQFIWAYPQVMQDSVTIDTVQAPNGFFVENTLCTPISDDTPYPPEIYL
;
A
#
# COMPACT_ATOMS: atom_id res chain seq x y z
N MET A 1 -25.97 -60.16 -9.47
CA MET A 1 -26.10 -58.95 -10.31
C MET A 1 -26.13 -57.73 -9.41
N THR A 2 -25.70 -56.58 -9.95
CA THR A 2 -25.53 -55.23 -9.38
C THR A 2 -24.31 -55.05 -8.46
N ASN A 3 -23.11 -54.83 -9.03
CA ASN A 3 -22.52 -53.59 -9.57
C ASN A 3 -22.09 -52.58 -8.50
N THR A 4 -20.87 -52.78 -7.99
CA THR A 4 -20.05 -51.76 -7.33
C THR A 4 -19.36 -50.92 -8.41
N PHE A 5 -19.65 -49.62 -8.44
CA PHE A 5 -18.90 -48.66 -9.27
C PHE A 5 -17.59 -48.32 -8.55
N GLU A 6 -16.47 -48.87 -9.04
CA GLU A 6 -15.13 -48.42 -8.68
C GLU A 6 -14.90 -47.01 -9.22
N TYR A 7 -14.66 -46.06 -8.32
CA TYR A 7 -14.00 -44.80 -8.65
C TYR A 7 -12.57 -45.10 -9.09
N LYS A 8 -12.33 -45.12 -10.40
CA LYS A 8 -10.97 -45.12 -10.96
C LYS A 8 -10.30 -43.79 -10.62
N GLN A 9 -9.39 -43.81 -9.64
CA GLN A 9 -8.33 -42.82 -9.51
C GLN A 9 -7.60 -42.73 -10.86
N LYS A 10 -7.80 -41.62 -11.57
CA LYS A 10 -6.94 -41.27 -12.69
C LYS A 10 -5.56 -40.96 -12.14
N ASN A 11 -4.62 -41.88 -12.36
CA ASN A 11 -3.19 -41.66 -12.25
C ASN A 11 -2.78 -40.41 -13.06
N LEU A 12 -2.52 -39.29 -12.39
CA LEU A 12 -1.68 -38.22 -12.92
C LEU A 12 -0.29 -38.35 -12.29
N LYS A 13 0.59 -39.08 -12.97
CA LYS A 13 2.04 -39.12 -12.72
C LYS A 13 2.69 -37.82 -13.21
N THR A 14 2.31 -36.69 -12.66
CA THR A 14 2.99 -35.42 -12.88
C THR A 14 3.25 -34.79 -11.52
N THR A 15 4.52 -34.52 -11.22
CA THR A 15 4.90 -33.73 -10.04
C THR A 15 4.09 -32.43 -10.05
N PRO A 16 3.50 -32.01 -8.91
CA PRO A 16 2.79 -30.74 -8.82
C PRO A 16 3.65 -29.61 -9.38
N ALA A 17 3.08 -28.84 -10.31
CA ALA A 17 3.75 -27.72 -10.95
C ALA A 17 2.76 -26.61 -11.24
N VAL A 18 3.24 -25.36 -11.16
CA VAL A 18 2.44 -24.20 -11.54
C VAL A 18 2.22 -24.21 -13.05
N ASN A 19 0.96 -24.12 -13.47
CA ASN A 19 0.61 -24.03 -14.88
C ASN A 19 0.89 -22.62 -15.41
N ILE A 20 1.88 -22.49 -16.29
CA ILE A 20 2.31 -21.20 -16.85
C ILE A 20 2.13 -21.25 -18.36
N GLN A 21 1.36 -20.30 -18.89
CA GLN A 21 1.27 -20.04 -20.31
C GLN A 21 2.09 -18.80 -20.68
N THR A 22 2.30 -18.62 -21.98
CA THR A 22 2.89 -17.39 -22.50
C THR A 22 1.95 -16.73 -23.50
N SER A 23 2.03 -15.41 -23.58
CA SER A 23 1.33 -14.59 -24.56
C SER A 23 2.29 -13.51 -25.07
N MET A 24 1.99 -12.90 -26.20
CA MET A 24 2.76 -11.75 -26.68
C MET A 24 2.05 -10.45 -26.28
N ILE A 25 2.80 -9.51 -25.73
CA ILE A 25 2.38 -8.12 -25.56
C ILE A 25 3.24 -7.21 -26.44
N ASN A 26 2.72 -6.03 -26.77
CA ASN A 26 3.54 -4.99 -27.36
C ASN A 26 4.50 -4.44 -26.29
N ARG A 27 5.74 -4.15 -26.69
CA ARG A 27 6.65 -3.32 -25.90
C ARG A 27 6.00 -1.95 -25.69
N PHE A 28 6.22 -1.35 -24.52
CA PHE A 28 5.55 -0.12 -24.07
C PHE A 28 4.05 -0.28 -23.83
N SER A 29 3.56 -1.49 -23.59
CA SER A 29 2.17 -1.72 -23.17
C SER A 29 1.83 -0.87 -21.93
N PRO A 30 0.73 -0.10 -21.97
CA PRO A 30 0.51 1.02 -21.05
C PRO A 30 0.42 0.63 -19.57
N LYS A 31 -0.13 -0.55 -19.28
CA LYS A 31 -0.32 -1.00 -17.89
C LYS A 31 0.97 -1.29 -17.13
N TYR A 32 2.09 -1.47 -17.84
CA TYR A 32 3.40 -1.79 -17.25
C TYR A 32 4.28 -0.56 -17.06
N TRP A 33 3.87 0.61 -17.55
CA TRP A 33 4.50 1.86 -17.16
C TRP A 33 4.20 2.16 -15.69
N ARG A 34 5.17 2.76 -15.01
CA ARG A 34 5.06 3.23 -13.63
C ARG A 34 5.42 4.70 -13.52
N ILE A 35 5.10 5.36 -12.42
CA ILE A 35 5.44 6.77 -12.18
C ILE A 35 6.06 6.93 -10.79
N ASP A 36 7.17 7.65 -10.68
CA ASP A 36 7.87 7.82 -9.41
C ASP A 36 8.56 9.19 -9.35
N GLY A 37 8.87 9.67 -8.15
CA GLY A 37 9.49 10.98 -7.96
C GLY A 37 9.68 11.35 -6.49
N PRO A 38 10.06 12.62 -6.21
CA PRO A 38 10.35 13.07 -4.85
C PRO A 38 9.09 13.05 -3.95
N GLN A 39 9.31 12.93 -2.63
CA GLN A 39 8.25 12.86 -1.62
C GLN A 39 7.32 14.08 -1.57
N THR A 40 7.78 15.22 -2.07
CA THR A 40 6.99 16.47 -2.17
C THR A 40 5.91 16.42 -3.24
N MET A 41 6.01 15.49 -4.19
CA MET A 41 5.05 15.31 -5.27
C MET A 41 4.04 14.21 -4.97
N SER A 42 2.89 14.27 -5.65
CA SER A 42 1.92 13.18 -5.70
C SER A 42 1.72 12.74 -7.15
N PHE A 43 1.42 11.46 -7.38
CA PHE A 43 1.38 10.87 -8.72
C PHE A 43 0.25 9.85 -8.89
N ALA A 44 -0.17 9.65 -10.13
CA ALA A 44 -1.00 8.52 -10.53
C ALA A 44 -0.79 8.18 -12.00
N ILE A 45 -0.66 6.90 -12.31
CA ILE A 45 -0.66 6.40 -13.68
C ILE A 45 -1.85 5.48 -13.91
N THR A 46 -2.59 5.71 -14.99
CA THR A 46 -3.86 5.02 -15.27
C THR A 46 -4.02 4.77 -16.77
N ASN A 47 -4.82 3.77 -17.15
CA ASN A 47 -5.13 3.51 -18.56
C ASN A 47 -5.83 4.71 -19.21
N TYR A 48 -5.45 5.04 -20.45
CA TYR A 48 -6.07 6.12 -21.23
C TYR A 48 -5.99 5.79 -22.73
N GLY A 49 -7.14 5.51 -23.36
CA GLY A 49 -7.17 4.96 -24.73
C GLY A 49 -6.40 3.63 -24.80
N ASN A 50 -5.54 3.47 -25.82
CA ASN A 50 -4.58 2.36 -25.91
C ASN A 50 -3.21 2.68 -25.27
N GLY A 51 -3.09 3.81 -24.60
CA GLY A 51 -1.91 4.24 -23.86
C GLY A 51 -2.23 4.51 -22.39
N PHE A 52 -1.63 5.54 -21.80
CA PHE A 52 -1.78 5.88 -20.39
C PHE A 52 -1.90 7.39 -20.17
N GLU A 53 -2.48 7.78 -19.04
CA GLU A 53 -2.36 9.12 -18.47
C GLU A 53 -1.55 9.02 -17.18
N ALA A 54 -0.43 9.73 -17.15
CA ALA A 54 0.40 9.93 -15.97
C ALA A 54 0.14 11.35 -15.44
N SER A 55 -0.55 11.44 -14.31
CA SER A 55 -0.87 12.69 -13.61
C SER A 55 0.09 12.89 -12.44
N PHE A 56 0.45 14.14 -12.19
CA PHE A 56 1.31 14.50 -11.07
C PHE A 56 0.95 15.87 -10.51
N ARG A 57 1.34 16.12 -9.26
CA ARG A 57 1.19 17.41 -8.58
C ARG A 57 2.54 17.84 -8.02
N SER A 58 3.04 18.97 -8.50
CA SER A 58 4.28 19.61 -8.04
C SER A 58 3.98 20.58 -6.91
N ARG A 59 4.81 20.55 -5.87
CA ARG A 59 4.79 21.46 -4.72
C ARG A 59 6.11 22.21 -4.52
N THR A 60 7.22 21.77 -5.11
CA THR A 60 8.50 22.50 -5.13
C THR A 60 8.98 22.83 -6.54
N THR A 61 9.90 23.78 -6.66
CA THR A 61 10.54 24.10 -7.95
C THR A 61 11.44 22.96 -8.45
N THR A 62 11.87 22.02 -7.61
CA THR A 62 12.67 20.84 -8.03
C THR A 62 11.84 19.60 -8.36
N ASP A 63 10.53 19.68 -8.26
CA ASP A 63 9.64 18.53 -8.42
C ASP A 63 9.61 18.04 -9.87
N LEU A 64 10.15 16.83 -10.08
CA LEU A 64 10.16 16.12 -11.35
C LEU A 64 9.78 14.65 -11.13
N ALA A 65 8.74 14.21 -11.83
CA ALA A 65 8.32 12.81 -11.90
C ALA A 65 9.02 12.10 -13.07
N GLY A 66 9.44 10.85 -12.86
CA GLY A 66 9.79 9.93 -13.93
C GLY A 66 8.62 9.02 -14.27
N ILE A 67 8.16 9.04 -15.52
CA ILE A 67 7.18 8.07 -16.04
C ILE A 67 7.96 6.97 -16.74
N ILE A 68 8.05 5.81 -16.12
CA ILE A 68 9.12 4.84 -16.29
C ILE A 68 8.64 3.56 -16.97
N TRP A 69 9.40 3.13 -17.96
CA TRP A 69 9.40 1.80 -18.54
C TRP A 69 10.70 1.09 -18.18
N ASP A 70 10.60 -0.02 -17.47
CA ASP A 70 11.74 -0.87 -17.13
C ASP A 70 11.89 -2.01 -18.15
N SER A 71 13.10 -2.25 -18.65
CA SER A 71 13.34 -3.42 -19.54
C SER A 71 13.31 -4.75 -18.80
N TYR A 72 13.41 -4.71 -17.46
CA TYR A 72 13.25 -5.83 -16.54
C TYR A 72 12.10 -5.55 -15.59
N ASP A 73 11.12 -6.43 -15.55
CA ASP A 73 10.01 -6.32 -14.63
C ASP A 73 10.38 -6.86 -13.24
N ALA A 74 10.64 -5.94 -12.31
CA ALA A 74 10.93 -6.27 -10.92
C ALA A 74 9.69 -6.14 -9.99
N LYS A 75 8.53 -5.76 -10.54
CA LYS A 75 7.34 -5.40 -9.75
C LYS A 75 6.31 -6.52 -9.69
N ASP A 76 6.19 -7.32 -10.74
CA ASP A 76 5.23 -8.41 -10.80
C ASP A 76 5.80 -9.74 -10.31
N HIS A 77 4.89 -10.62 -9.91
CA HIS A 77 5.14 -12.05 -9.75
C HIS A 77 5.92 -12.60 -10.96
N LYS A 78 6.92 -13.47 -10.74
CA LYS A 78 7.80 -14.00 -11.80
C LYS A 78 7.07 -14.72 -12.94
N PHE A 79 5.84 -15.16 -12.71
CA PHE A 79 4.95 -15.79 -13.71
C PHE A 79 3.84 -14.89 -14.26
N LEU A 80 3.89 -13.60 -13.94
CA LEU A 80 3.06 -12.53 -14.50
C LEU A 80 3.90 -11.40 -15.10
N ALA A 81 5.22 -11.42 -14.88
CA ALA A 81 6.18 -10.52 -15.49
C ALA A 81 6.36 -10.77 -17.00
N TYR A 82 6.61 -9.68 -17.74
CA TYR A 82 7.10 -9.75 -19.12
C TYR A 82 8.58 -10.13 -19.16
N GLU A 83 9.02 -10.67 -20.29
CA GLU A 83 10.41 -11.08 -20.49
C GLU A 83 11.37 -9.89 -20.42
N THR A 84 12.52 -10.11 -19.81
CA THR A 84 13.61 -9.14 -19.83
C THR A 84 14.18 -9.02 -21.24
N LYS A 85 14.09 -7.84 -21.84
CA LYS A 85 14.62 -7.60 -23.20
C LYS A 85 15.24 -6.22 -23.35
N TYR A 86 16.55 -6.15 -23.16
CA TYR A 86 17.35 -4.92 -23.20
C TYR A 86 17.67 -4.41 -24.61
N ASP A 87 17.49 -5.23 -25.64
CA ASP A 87 17.73 -4.85 -27.04
C ASP A 87 16.48 -4.21 -27.68
N TYR A 88 16.64 -2.96 -28.10
CA TYR A 88 15.64 -2.13 -28.77
C TYR A 88 15.95 -1.98 -30.27
N SER A 89 16.97 -2.66 -30.80
CA SER A 89 17.30 -2.64 -32.23
C SER A 89 16.09 -3.06 -33.06
N GLY A 90 15.80 -2.31 -34.11
CA GLY A 90 14.65 -2.53 -34.99
C GLY A 90 13.29 -2.13 -34.40
N VAL A 91 13.20 -1.61 -33.17
CA VAL A 91 11.95 -1.06 -32.65
C VAL A 91 11.66 0.28 -33.31
N ILE A 92 10.42 0.44 -33.76
CA ILE A 92 9.82 1.75 -34.05
C ILE A 92 8.68 1.95 -33.05
N TRP A 93 8.61 3.13 -32.45
CA TRP A 93 7.56 3.52 -31.53
C TRP A 93 6.89 4.80 -32.01
N ASP A 94 5.62 4.68 -32.38
CA ASP A 94 4.73 5.75 -32.79
C ASP A 94 3.72 5.99 -31.67
N PHE A 95 3.49 7.26 -31.31
CA PHE A 95 2.46 7.62 -30.34
C PHE A 95 2.09 9.10 -30.43
N ASP A 96 0.88 9.42 -30.02
CA ASP A 96 0.45 10.80 -29.79
C ASP A 96 0.68 11.15 -28.32
N ILE A 97 1.34 12.29 -28.09
CA ILE A 97 1.55 12.86 -26.77
C ILE A 97 0.68 14.11 -26.59
N GLU A 98 0.10 14.26 -25.40
CA GLU A 98 -0.54 15.49 -24.94
C GLU A 98 -0.02 15.85 -23.55
N LEU A 99 0.48 17.07 -23.42
CA LEU A 99 0.97 17.66 -22.18
C LEU A 99 -0.06 18.65 -21.64
N SER A 100 -0.26 18.65 -20.33
CA SER A 100 -1.14 19.62 -19.65
C SER A 100 -0.69 21.08 -19.84
N ALA A 101 -1.61 22.03 -19.67
CA ALA A 101 -1.34 23.46 -19.86
C ALA A 101 -0.27 24.03 -18.90
N SER A 102 -0.06 23.42 -17.73
CA SER A 102 0.98 23.80 -16.76
C SER A 102 2.38 23.35 -17.17
N MET A 103 2.49 22.37 -18.07
CA MET A 103 3.77 21.92 -18.62
C MET A 103 4.27 22.86 -19.73
N PRO A 104 5.58 22.93 -19.98
CA PRO A 104 6.12 23.64 -21.13
C PRO A 104 5.74 22.96 -22.46
N MET A 105 5.78 23.74 -23.55
CA MET A 105 5.66 23.20 -24.90
C MET A 105 6.86 22.30 -25.24
N LEU A 106 6.69 21.38 -26.20
CA LEU A 106 7.72 20.40 -26.56
C LEU A 106 9.05 21.05 -26.95
N ASN A 107 9.06 22.17 -27.67
CA ASN A 107 10.26 22.88 -28.09
C ASN A 107 10.73 23.98 -27.13
N ASN A 108 10.28 23.99 -25.87
CA ASN A 108 10.76 24.98 -24.91
C ASN A 108 12.30 24.92 -24.82
N PRO A 109 13.03 26.05 -24.92
CA PRO A 109 14.47 26.05 -25.10
C PRO A 109 15.27 25.62 -23.85
N THR A 110 14.66 25.62 -22.67
CA THR A 110 15.32 25.30 -21.40
C THR A 110 14.65 24.14 -20.67
N LEU A 111 13.33 24.04 -20.77
CA LEU A 111 12.49 23.05 -20.09
C LEU A 111 11.86 22.09 -21.11
N THR A 112 12.72 21.47 -21.92
CA THR A 112 12.27 20.54 -22.95
C THR A 112 11.85 19.20 -22.36
N PRO A 113 10.65 18.68 -22.67
CA PRO A 113 10.29 17.30 -22.35
C PRO A 113 11.22 16.29 -23.05
N THR A 114 11.79 15.36 -22.29
CA THR A 114 12.74 14.37 -22.78
C THR A 114 12.34 12.95 -22.42
N LEU A 115 12.80 11.97 -23.21
CA LEU A 115 12.99 10.60 -22.74
C LEU A 115 14.41 10.45 -22.19
N THR A 116 14.51 10.14 -20.90
CA THR A 116 15.75 9.73 -20.26
C THR A 116 15.94 8.24 -20.52
N VAL A 117 17.04 7.87 -21.17
CA VAL A 117 17.39 6.48 -21.49
C VAL A 117 18.59 6.08 -20.66
N GLN A 118 18.39 5.16 -19.72
CA GLN A 118 19.47 4.54 -18.96
C GLN A 118 19.89 3.26 -19.66
N TYR A 119 21.18 3.14 -19.97
CA TYR A 119 21.72 2.01 -20.74
C TYR A 119 23.09 1.61 -20.23
N LYS A 120 23.55 0.41 -20.60
CA LYS A 120 24.91 -0.05 -20.33
C LYS A 120 25.77 -0.01 -21.58
N ALA A 121 26.92 0.65 -21.50
CA ALA A 121 27.96 0.59 -22.52
C ALA A 121 29.25 0.08 -21.89
N ASN A 122 29.82 -0.99 -22.45
CA ASN A 122 31.03 -1.63 -21.94
C ASN A 122 30.95 -2.01 -20.45
N GLY A 123 29.75 -2.38 -19.98
CA GLY A 123 29.49 -2.73 -18.58
C GLY A 123 29.21 -1.54 -17.65
N GLU A 124 29.40 -0.30 -18.11
CA GLU A 124 29.14 0.91 -17.32
C GLU A 124 27.74 1.47 -17.55
N ASP A 125 27.10 1.97 -16.49
CA ASP A 125 25.84 2.69 -16.58
C ASP A 125 26.06 4.08 -17.20
N LYS A 126 25.25 4.39 -18.21
CA LYS A 126 25.25 5.66 -18.94
C LYS A 126 23.81 6.16 -19.10
N VAL A 127 23.69 7.46 -19.36
CA VAL A 127 22.41 8.12 -19.60
C VAL A 127 22.46 8.87 -20.92
N ALA A 128 21.41 8.72 -21.72
CA ALA A 128 21.17 9.48 -22.94
C ALA A 128 19.83 10.20 -22.82
N TYR A 129 19.77 11.45 -23.29
CA TYR A 129 18.53 12.24 -23.29
C TYR A 129 18.03 12.40 -24.72
N ILE A 130 16.90 11.79 -25.04
CA ILE A 130 16.22 11.98 -26.32
C ILE A 130 15.26 13.16 -26.16
N VAL A 131 15.54 14.24 -26.86
CA VAL A 131 14.71 15.45 -26.86
C VAL A 131 13.51 15.25 -27.79
N LEU A 132 12.30 15.25 -27.23
CA LEU A 132 11.09 14.80 -27.94
C LEU A 132 10.73 15.67 -29.15
N PHE A 133 10.98 16.98 -29.11
CA PHE A 133 10.61 17.85 -30.23
C PHE A 133 11.36 17.52 -31.54
N ASN A 134 12.55 16.91 -31.45
CA ASN A 134 13.31 16.47 -32.64
C ASN A 134 12.61 15.34 -33.40
N TYR A 135 11.64 14.68 -32.75
CA TYR A 135 10.89 13.53 -33.25
C TYR A 135 9.38 13.82 -33.36
N ALA A 136 8.98 15.08 -33.17
CA ALA A 136 7.60 15.52 -33.16
C ALA A 136 7.19 16.11 -34.52
N ASN A 137 5.99 15.82 -35.00
CA ASN A 137 5.43 16.49 -36.18
C ASN A 137 5.01 17.95 -35.91
N GLN A 138 4.76 18.30 -34.64
CA GLN A 138 4.33 19.62 -34.18
C GLN A 138 5.15 20.05 -32.96
N PRO A 139 6.44 20.39 -33.14
CA PRO A 139 7.35 20.67 -32.03
C PRO A 139 6.98 21.92 -31.22
N ALA A 140 6.30 22.90 -31.82
CA ALA A 140 5.85 24.13 -31.15
C ALA A 140 4.47 23.98 -30.47
N SER A 141 4.18 22.81 -29.92
CA SER A 141 2.88 22.46 -29.34
C SER A 141 3.05 21.65 -28.05
N ARG A 142 1.97 21.55 -27.27
CA ARG A 142 1.83 20.58 -26.16
C ARG A 142 1.21 19.26 -26.60
N SER A 143 0.76 19.19 -27.85
CA SER A 143 0.23 17.98 -28.47
C SER A 143 0.96 17.74 -29.77
N ALA A 144 1.47 16.52 -29.97
CA ALA A 144 2.14 16.14 -31.20
C ALA A 144 2.08 14.62 -31.41
N HIS A 145 2.24 14.21 -32.66
CA HIS A 145 2.63 12.85 -32.98
C HIS A 145 4.15 12.72 -32.85
N ILE A 146 4.62 11.71 -32.12
CA ILE A 146 6.02 11.39 -31.91
C ILE A 146 6.37 10.09 -32.65
N HIS A 147 7.43 10.13 -33.46
CA HIS A 147 7.96 8.98 -34.18
C HIS A 147 9.41 8.69 -33.78
N ILE A 148 9.65 7.57 -33.08
CA ILE A 148 11.00 7.15 -32.67
C ILE A 148 11.38 5.85 -33.37
N ASN A 149 12.36 5.93 -34.26
CA ASN A 149 13.05 4.76 -34.80
C ASN A 149 14.33 4.50 -34.00
N TRP A 150 14.35 3.43 -33.21
CA TRP A 150 15.48 3.13 -32.32
C TRP A 150 16.78 2.79 -33.05
N ASN A 151 16.75 2.47 -34.36
CA ASN A 151 17.99 2.28 -35.13
C ASN A 151 18.68 3.60 -35.48
N THR A 152 17.93 4.70 -35.56
CA THR A 152 18.44 6.00 -36.04
C THR A 152 18.35 7.09 -34.99
N VAL A 153 17.68 6.83 -33.87
CA VAL A 153 17.51 7.79 -32.78
C VAL A 153 18.86 8.29 -32.27
N LYS A 154 18.90 9.60 -31.99
CA LYS A 154 20.04 10.31 -31.43
C LYS A 154 19.62 11.05 -30.16
N ALA A 155 20.54 11.10 -29.22
CA ALA A 155 20.42 11.86 -27.99
C ALA A 155 20.98 13.28 -28.16
N GLY A 156 20.85 14.06 -27.09
CA GLY A 156 21.30 15.45 -27.03
C GLY A 156 20.28 16.41 -27.61
N PHE A 157 20.42 17.69 -27.25
CA PHE A 157 19.49 18.74 -27.68
C PHE A 157 19.41 18.88 -29.20
N ALA A 158 20.54 18.75 -29.89
CA ALA A 158 20.64 18.81 -31.34
C ALA A 158 20.39 17.46 -32.05
N ALA A 159 20.05 16.40 -31.32
CA ALA A 159 19.89 15.04 -31.85
C ALA A 159 21.10 14.55 -32.68
N THR A 160 22.30 14.71 -32.15
CA THR A 160 23.56 14.30 -32.79
C THR A 160 24.22 13.10 -32.12
N ASP A 161 23.90 12.85 -30.85
CA ASP A 161 24.70 11.97 -30.01
C ASP A 161 24.25 10.53 -30.19
N SER A 162 25.18 9.65 -30.53
CA SER A 162 24.88 8.23 -30.72
C SER A 162 25.04 7.47 -29.40
N PHE A 163 24.13 6.54 -29.13
CA PHE A 163 24.22 5.64 -28.00
C PHE A 163 23.74 4.24 -28.41
N PRO A 164 24.26 3.16 -27.79
CA PRO A 164 23.84 1.80 -28.10
C PRO A 164 22.42 1.55 -27.61
N VAL A 165 21.57 1.02 -28.49
CA VAL A 165 20.19 0.63 -28.18
C VAL A 165 20.04 -0.85 -27.81
N THR A 166 21.15 -1.58 -27.77
CA THR A 166 21.21 -3.03 -27.53
C THR A 166 21.18 -3.41 -26.06
N ASN A 167 21.35 -2.44 -25.14
CA ASN A 167 21.40 -2.71 -23.70
C ASN A 167 20.76 -1.61 -22.85
N ILE A 168 19.52 -1.22 -23.19
CA ILE A 168 18.75 -0.20 -22.48
C ILE A 168 18.08 -0.81 -21.27
N GLN A 169 18.38 -0.30 -20.08
CA GLN A 169 17.83 -0.77 -18.81
C GLN A 169 16.46 -0.15 -18.51
N ARG A 170 16.33 1.16 -18.78
CA ARG A 170 15.14 1.94 -18.44
C ARG A 170 14.96 3.11 -19.40
N ILE A 171 13.71 3.43 -19.69
CA ILE A 171 13.30 4.65 -20.40
C ILE A 171 12.32 5.41 -19.51
N SER A 172 12.44 6.72 -19.39
CA SER A 172 11.43 7.52 -18.69
C SER A 172 11.12 8.86 -19.33
N PHE A 173 9.84 9.22 -19.37
CA PHE A 173 9.46 10.62 -19.60
C PHE A 173 9.71 11.44 -18.35
N SER A 174 10.10 12.70 -18.53
CA SER A 174 10.19 13.67 -17.44
C SER A 174 8.89 14.46 -17.33
N GLY A 175 8.18 14.31 -16.21
CA GLY A 175 6.97 15.06 -15.87
C GLY A 175 7.26 16.18 -14.88
N PHE A 176 7.16 17.42 -15.34
CA PHE A 176 7.41 18.62 -14.54
C PHE A 176 6.60 19.80 -15.08
N THR A 177 6.31 20.79 -14.24
CA THR A 177 5.57 22.00 -14.64
C THR A 177 6.51 23.12 -15.10
N SER A 178 5.94 24.20 -15.64
CA SER A 178 6.72 25.33 -16.20
C SER A 178 7.55 26.08 -15.16
N ASN A 179 7.26 25.89 -13.87
CA ASN A 179 7.99 26.48 -12.75
C ASN A 179 9.17 25.60 -12.28
N TYR A 180 9.41 24.47 -12.94
CA TYR A 180 10.54 23.60 -12.62
C TYR A 180 11.88 24.33 -12.82
N ASN A 181 12.76 24.17 -11.84
CA ASN A 181 14.11 24.69 -11.80
C ASN A 181 14.98 23.71 -11.00
N ALA A 182 15.84 22.97 -11.72
CA ALA A 182 16.77 22.00 -11.13
C ALA A 182 17.76 22.59 -10.11
N HIS A 183 17.88 23.92 -10.04
CA HIS A 183 18.80 24.63 -9.15
C HIS A 183 18.11 25.32 -7.97
N SER A 184 16.82 25.02 -7.73
CA SER A 184 16.03 25.62 -6.64
C SER A 184 15.13 24.59 -5.99
N THR A 185 15.16 24.47 -4.65
CA THR A 185 14.26 23.60 -3.87
C THR A 185 13.14 24.37 -3.19
N GLN A 186 12.83 25.58 -3.67
CA GLN A 186 11.82 26.43 -3.05
C GLN A 186 10.41 25.84 -3.21
N PRO A 187 9.57 25.90 -2.17
CA PRO A 187 8.16 25.60 -2.28
C PRO A 187 7.47 26.53 -3.29
N LEU A 188 6.54 25.98 -4.07
CA LEU A 188 5.67 26.76 -4.94
C LEU A 188 4.63 27.51 -4.11
N THR A 189 4.25 28.71 -4.55
CA THR A 189 3.17 29.49 -3.90
C THR A 189 1.84 28.74 -3.90
N GLN A 190 1.57 28.00 -4.97
CA GLN A 190 0.45 27.07 -5.09
C GLN A 190 0.97 25.80 -5.75
N ALA A 191 0.48 24.64 -5.30
CA ALA A 191 0.77 23.39 -5.97
C ALA A 191 0.23 23.40 -7.41
N GLU A 192 0.99 22.83 -8.33
CA GLU A 192 0.68 22.83 -9.76
C GLU A 192 0.41 21.40 -10.23
N ASP A 193 -0.75 21.17 -10.81
CA ASP A 193 -1.11 19.87 -11.39
C ASP A 193 -0.61 19.78 -12.83
N GLY A 194 -0.07 18.63 -13.21
CA GLY A 194 0.36 18.33 -14.57
C GLY A 194 -0.03 16.92 -14.99
N TYR A 195 -0.04 16.69 -16.30
CA TYR A 195 -0.18 15.34 -16.86
C TYR A 195 0.56 15.17 -18.18
N ILE A 196 0.95 13.93 -18.45
CA ILE A 196 1.34 13.42 -19.77
C ILE A 196 0.34 12.34 -20.17
N ARG A 197 -0.32 12.52 -21.31
CA ARG A 197 -1.16 11.51 -21.96
C ARG A 197 -0.43 10.94 -23.16
N ILE A 198 -0.43 9.62 -23.25
CA ILE A 198 0.03 8.87 -24.41
C ILE A 198 -1.18 8.16 -25.00
N THR A 199 -1.43 8.35 -26.29
CA THR A 199 -2.47 7.67 -27.06
C THR A 199 -1.93 7.22 -28.41
N ASN A 200 -2.69 6.41 -29.14
CA ASN A 200 -2.30 5.82 -30.41
C ASN A 200 -0.89 5.18 -30.37
N SER A 201 -0.52 4.62 -29.22
CA SER A 201 0.79 4.02 -28.99
C SER A 201 0.90 2.67 -29.71
N VAL A 202 1.79 2.60 -30.68
CA VAL A 202 2.03 1.43 -31.51
C VAL A 202 3.53 1.17 -31.60
N THR A 203 3.91 -0.09 -31.46
CA THR A 203 5.29 -0.53 -31.65
C THR A 203 5.38 -1.52 -32.80
N THR A 204 6.38 -1.36 -33.67
CA THR A 204 6.61 -2.25 -34.81
C THR A 204 8.09 -2.64 -34.93
N GLY A 205 8.35 -3.75 -35.64
CA GLY A 205 9.69 -4.30 -35.85
C GLY A 205 10.03 -5.52 -34.98
N PRO A 206 11.23 -6.11 -35.15
CA PRO A 206 11.59 -7.41 -34.60
C PRO A 206 11.59 -7.48 -33.06
N ASN A 207 11.94 -6.37 -32.39
CA ASN A 207 12.02 -6.30 -30.93
C ASN A 207 10.84 -5.55 -30.28
N ALA A 208 9.77 -5.31 -31.05
CA ALA A 208 8.60 -4.53 -30.62
C ALA A 208 7.59 -5.31 -29.77
N LYS A 209 7.75 -6.63 -29.63
CA LYS A 209 6.91 -7.47 -28.78
C LYS A 209 7.73 -8.15 -27.70
N LEU A 210 7.05 -8.45 -26.60
CA LEU A 210 7.59 -9.13 -25.43
C LEU A 210 6.74 -10.34 -25.11
N THR A 211 7.39 -11.45 -24.78
CA THR A 211 6.75 -12.59 -24.15
C THR A 211 6.28 -12.20 -22.75
N LEU A 212 5.02 -12.45 -22.43
CA LEU A 212 4.41 -12.26 -21.11
C LEU A 212 4.02 -13.62 -20.55
N LYS A 213 4.52 -13.95 -19.35
CA LYS A 213 4.07 -15.14 -18.64
C LYS A 213 2.67 -14.92 -18.07
N ARG A 214 1.89 -15.99 -18.03
CA ARG A 214 0.53 -16.01 -17.48
C ARG A 214 0.35 -17.28 -16.65
N VAL A 215 0.65 -17.18 -15.36
CA VAL A 215 0.04 -18.10 -14.42
C VAL A 215 -1.45 -17.79 -14.35
N SER A 216 -2.27 -18.84 -14.31
CA SER A 216 -3.69 -18.73 -14.00
C SER A 216 -3.98 -19.86 -13.03
N VAL A 217 -4.34 -19.50 -11.80
CA VAL A 217 -4.77 -20.48 -10.81
C VAL A 217 -6.29 -20.46 -10.63
N PRO A 218 -6.89 -21.59 -10.22
CA PRO A 218 -8.29 -21.62 -9.86
C PRO A 218 -8.61 -20.61 -8.74
N GLN A 219 -9.83 -20.08 -8.76
CA GLN A 219 -10.29 -19.21 -7.68
C GLN A 219 -10.25 -19.95 -6.34
N HIS A 220 -9.81 -19.23 -5.30
CA HIS A 220 -9.71 -19.77 -3.95
C HIS A 220 -10.22 -18.77 -2.90
N ASN A 221 -10.66 -19.28 -1.76
CA ASN A 221 -11.34 -18.47 -0.75
C ASN A 221 -10.43 -17.48 -0.01
N TYR A 222 -9.10 -17.58 -0.12
CA TYR A 222 -8.19 -16.61 0.48
C TYR A 222 -8.35 -15.22 -0.13
N GLY A 223 -8.22 -14.20 0.70
CA GLY A 223 -8.08 -12.81 0.32
C GLY A 223 -6.62 -12.38 0.32
N ILE A 224 -6.37 -11.18 -0.14
CA ILE A 224 -5.07 -10.53 -0.07
C ILE A 224 -5.25 -9.10 0.40
N CYS A 225 -4.22 -8.59 1.07
CA CYS A 225 -4.13 -7.21 1.47
C CYS A 225 -3.08 -6.47 0.65
N THR A 226 -3.44 -5.29 0.16
CA THR A 226 -2.63 -4.41 -0.68
C THR A 226 -2.35 -3.10 0.08
N SER A 227 -1.43 -2.27 -0.40
CA SER A 227 -1.01 -1.03 0.26
C SER A 227 -0.77 0.08 -0.76
N TYR A 228 -1.36 1.26 -0.61
CA TYR A 228 -1.12 2.36 -1.55
C TYR A 228 0.33 2.86 -1.47
N ASP A 229 0.89 2.96 -0.26
CA ASP A 229 2.26 3.46 -0.07
C ASP A 229 3.32 2.55 -0.74
N ASP A 230 3.00 1.27 -0.97
CA ASP A 230 3.87 0.31 -1.68
C ASP A 230 3.65 0.27 -3.21
N HIS A 231 2.50 0.74 -3.70
CA HIS A 231 2.09 0.57 -5.11
C HIS A 231 1.63 1.84 -5.80
N TYR A 232 1.76 3.01 -5.17
CA TYR A 232 1.37 4.30 -5.75
C TYR A 232 2.01 4.55 -7.13
N ASP A 233 3.17 3.93 -7.38
CA ASP A 233 3.89 4.04 -8.63
C ASP A 233 3.27 3.24 -9.77
N LEU A 234 2.45 2.23 -9.47
CA LEU A 234 1.89 1.30 -10.45
C LEU A 234 0.52 1.73 -10.96
N ASN A 235 0.19 1.29 -12.17
CA ASN A 235 -1.18 1.37 -12.67
C ASN A 235 -2.08 0.41 -11.87
N PRO A 236 -3.19 0.87 -11.27
CA PRO A 236 -4.01 0.02 -10.40
C PRO A 236 -4.62 -1.17 -11.14
N GLN A 237 -4.85 -1.09 -12.46
CA GLN A 237 -5.31 -2.23 -13.25
C GLN A 237 -4.30 -3.38 -13.24
N ARG A 238 -2.99 -3.08 -13.20
CA ARG A 238 -1.92 -4.09 -13.13
C ARG A 238 -2.04 -4.95 -11.87
N LEU A 239 -2.35 -4.33 -10.73
CA LEU A 239 -2.56 -5.03 -9.47
C LEU A 239 -3.77 -5.98 -9.56
N VAL A 240 -4.88 -5.49 -10.11
CA VAL A 240 -6.10 -6.27 -10.25
C VAL A 240 -5.93 -7.45 -11.21
N ASP A 241 -5.24 -7.24 -12.33
CA ASP A 241 -4.89 -8.31 -13.27
C ASP A 241 -4.08 -9.41 -12.56
N ASN A 242 -3.11 -9.03 -11.72
CA ASN A 242 -2.29 -9.97 -10.98
C ASN A 242 -3.11 -10.74 -9.92
N MET A 243 -3.95 -10.04 -9.16
CA MET A 243 -4.83 -10.67 -8.17
C MET A 243 -5.78 -11.69 -8.82
N GLN A 244 -6.38 -11.33 -9.97
CA GLN A 244 -7.26 -12.22 -10.71
C GLN A 244 -6.52 -13.46 -11.23
N ALA A 245 -5.33 -13.26 -11.81
CA ALA A 245 -4.50 -14.35 -12.33
C ALA A 245 -4.04 -15.32 -11.23
N LEU A 246 -3.82 -14.80 -10.01
CA LEU A 246 -3.49 -15.56 -8.82
C LEU A 246 -4.72 -16.09 -8.06
N GLY A 247 -5.93 -16.05 -8.63
CA GLY A 247 -7.11 -16.72 -8.09
C GLY A 247 -7.78 -16.01 -6.91
N TYR A 248 -7.32 -14.81 -6.53
CA TYR A 248 -8.00 -14.00 -5.52
C TYR A 248 -9.35 -13.54 -6.05
N HIS A 249 -10.35 -13.49 -5.18
CA HIS A 249 -11.70 -13.01 -5.51
C HIS A 249 -12.47 -12.55 -4.27
N GLY A 250 -13.57 -11.84 -4.50
CA GLY A 250 -14.42 -11.31 -3.43
C GLY A 250 -13.79 -10.11 -2.73
N LEU A 251 -13.77 -10.10 -1.40
CA LEU A 251 -13.18 -9.01 -0.63
C LEU A 251 -11.66 -8.93 -0.83
N ILE A 252 -11.15 -7.71 -1.04
CA ILE A 252 -9.73 -7.35 -1.12
C ILE A 252 -9.46 -6.26 -0.10
N ASN A 253 -8.54 -6.48 0.84
CA ASN A 253 -8.15 -5.44 1.78
C ASN A 253 -7.12 -4.51 1.12
N HIS A 254 -7.22 -3.21 1.41
CA HIS A 254 -6.32 -2.20 0.90
C HIS A 254 -6.02 -1.16 1.97
N TYR A 255 -4.78 -1.15 2.46
CA TYR A 255 -4.26 -0.05 3.27
C TYR A 255 -4.10 1.17 2.36
N CYS A 256 -4.81 2.25 2.65
CA CYS A 256 -4.80 3.48 1.84
C CYS A 256 -3.49 4.26 1.94
N GLY A 257 -2.55 3.79 2.78
CA GLY A 257 -1.29 4.44 3.06
C GLY A 257 -1.46 5.61 4.02
N MET A 258 -0.35 6.26 4.31
CA MET A 258 -0.28 7.41 5.22
C MET A 258 0.68 8.49 4.72
N SER A 259 1.64 8.12 3.86
CA SER A 259 2.69 9.00 3.38
C SER A 259 2.41 9.59 2.01
N LYS A 260 1.65 8.89 1.15
CA LYS A 260 1.42 9.31 -0.24
C LYS A 260 0.08 9.99 -0.49
N TYR A 261 -0.96 9.65 0.27
CA TYR A 261 -2.29 10.22 0.06
C TYR A 261 -2.46 11.69 0.53
N PRO A 262 -1.82 12.15 1.62
CA PRO A 262 -2.16 13.45 2.18
C PRO A 262 -1.99 14.58 1.16
N GLU A 263 -2.97 15.47 1.09
CA GLU A 263 -2.73 16.81 0.56
C GLU A 263 -1.89 17.59 1.58
N MET A 264 -0.95 18.38 1.06
CA MET A 264 -0.06 19.19 1.90
C MET A 264 0.28 20.50 1.22
N SER A 265 0.49 21.53 2.04
CA SER A 265 0.87 22.86 1.59
C SER A 265 2.04 23.39 2.42
N TRP A 266 2.84 24.27 1.82
CA TRP A 266 3.94 24.91 2.53
C TRP A 266 3.41 26.05 3.40
N LYS A 267 3.80 26.04 4.67
CA LYS A 267 3.44 27.05 5.67
C LYS A 267 4.65 27.92 5.95
N SER A 268 4.73 29.06 5.27
CA SER A 268 5.89 29.97 5.33
C SER A 268 6.13 30.58 6.71
N ASP A 269 5.07 30.73 7.51
CA ASP A 269 5.10 31.24 8.88
C ASP A 269 5.85 30.32 9.85
N ILE A 270 5.85 29.02 9.57
CA ILE A 270 6.51 27.99 10.39
C ILE A 270 7.54 27.17 9.61
N ASN A 271 7.81 27.54 8.36
CA ASN A 271 8.81 26.97 7.46
C ASN A 271 8.75 25.44 7.34
N LYS A 272 7.56 24.87 7.14
CA LYS A 272 7.35 23.42 6.97
C LYS A 272 6.14 23.07 6.11
N TRP A 273 6.08 21.81 5.66
CA TRP A 273 4.86 21.25 5.06
C TRP A 273 3.82 20.95 6.14
N GLN A 274 2.55 21.15 5.82
CA GLN A 274 1.46 20.81 6.72
C GLN A 274 0.25 20.29 5.94
N ILE A 275 -0.37 19.23 6.48
CA ILE A 275 -1.71 18.78 6.07
C ILE A 275 -2.78 19.86 6.37
N PRO A 276 -3.88 19.92 5.61
CA PRO A 276 -4.90 20.94 5.79
C PRO A 276 -5.69 20.79 7.09
N ASP A 277 -6.04 21.92 7.71
CA ASP A 277 -7.00 21.99 8.80
C ASP A 277 -8.42 22.07 8.22
N THR A 278 -9.23 21.03 8.47
CA THR A 278 -10.57 20.89 7.90
C THR A 278 -11.63 21.69 8.64
N LEU A 279 -11.33 22.22 9.83
CA LEU A 279 -12.23 23.12 10.57
C LEU A 279 -12.05 24.58 10.13
N VAL A 280 -10.89 24.92 9.57
CA VAL A 280 -10.58 26.26 9.07
C VAL A 280 -10.69 26.35 7.55
N SER A 281 -10.48 25.23 6.85
CA SER A 281 -10.51 25.17 5.39
C SER A 281 -11.42 24.07 4.88
N ASN A 282 -12.05 24.29 3.72
CA ASN A 282 -12.79 23.24 3.03
C ASN A 282 -11.93 22.43 2.05
N GLN A 283 -10.60 22.49 2.17
CA GLN A 283 -9.68 21.80 1.27
C GLN A 283 -9.81 20.28 1.37
N ALA A 284 -9.60 19.59 0.25
CA ALA A 284 -9.53 18.13 0.26
C ALA A 284 -8.34 17.67 1.10
N VAL A 285 -8.49 16.54 1.78
CA VAL A 285 -7.40 15.93 2.58
C VAL A 285 -6.63 14.88 1.81
N VAL A 286 -7.24 14.28 0.78
CA VAL A 286 -6.56 13.40 -0.16
C VAL A 286 -6.19 14.18 -1.41
N ASN A 287 -4.92 14.12 -1.81
CA ASN A 287 -4.45 14.81 -3.01
C ASN A 287 -5.13 14.24 -4.29
N PRO A 288 -5.25 15.05 -5.36
CA PRO A 288 -6.02 14.67 -6.55
C PRO A 288 -5.46 13.45 -7.29
N CYS A 289 -4.15 13.22 -7.25
CA CYS A 289 -3.54 12.07 -7.89
C CYS A 289 -3.92 10.77 -7.18
N THR A 290 -3.81 10.75 -5.85
CA THR A 290 -4.21 9.60 -5.04
C THR A 290 -5.71 9.30 -5.17
N ARG A 291 -6.55 10.34 -5.20
CA ARG A 291 -7.98 10.19 -5.50
C ARG A 291 -8.20 9.45 -6.82
N LYS A 292 -7.58 9.92 -7.89
CA LYS A 292 -7.70 9.31 -9.21
C LYS A 292 -7.21 7.85 -9.21
N TRP A 293 -6.12 7.54 -8.52
CA TRP A 293 -5.61 6.17 -8.42
C TRP A 293 -6.63 5.24 -7.75
N HIS A 294 -7.20 5.63 -6.62
CA HIS A 294 -8.15 4.81 -5.85
C HIS A 294 -9.52 4.66 -6.55
N GLU A 295 -9.98 5.70 -7.26
CA GLU A 295 -11.15 5.60 -8.13
C GLU A 295 -10.93 4.54 -9.19
N ARG A 296 -9.78 4.55 -9.88
CA ARG A 296 -9.46 3.53 -10.90
C ARG A 296 -9.21 2.14 -10.32
N PHE A 297 -8.63 2.04 -9.13
CA PHE A 297 -8.47 0.77 -8.42
C PHE A 297 -9.82 0.15 -8.07
N SER A 298 -10.75 0.95 -7.54
CA SER A 298 -12.12 0.51 -7.24
C SER A 298 -12.85 0.07 -8.52
N GLN A 299 -12.74 0.83 -9.62
CA GLN A 299 -13.33 0.44 -10.91
C GLN A 299 -12.75 -0.88 -11.44
N ALA A 300 -11.43 -1.04 -11.37
CA ALA A 300 -10.76 -2.25 -11.83
C ALA A 300 -11.23 -3.47 -11.01
N LEU A 301 -11.29 -3.36 -9.67
CA LEU A 301 -11.81 -4.40 -8.79
C LEU A 301 -13.26 -4.76 -9.12
N GLN A 302 -14.12 -3.75 -9.24
CA GLN A 302 -15.53 -3.91 -9.56
C GLN A 302 -15.72 -4.68 -10.88
N SER A 303 -14.93 -4.37 -11.91
CA SER A 303 -15.04 -4.97 -13.24
C SER A 303 -14.77 -6.48 -13.26
N VAL A 304 -14.04 -6.99 -12.26
CA VAL A 304 -13.72 -8.43 -12.11
C VAL A 304 -14.47 -9.08 -10.95
N GLY A 305 -15.46 -8.39 -10.36
CA GLY A 305 -16.27 -8.91 -9.24
C GLY A 305 -15.56 -8.96 -7.89
N MET A 306 -14.46 -8.21 -7.73
CA MET A 306 -13.82 -7.99 -6.44
C MET A 306 -14.36 -6.73 -5.76
N LEU A 307 -14.30 -6.69 -4.43
CA LEU A 307 -14.84 -5.61 -3.60
C LEU A 307 -13.77 -5.10 -2.63
N PRO A 308 -13.41 -3.80 -2.66
CA PRO A 308 -12.39 -3.25 -1.76
C PRO A 308 -12.89 -3.12 -0.31
N VAL A 309 -11.94 -3.25 0.63
CA VAL A 309 -12.03 -2.77 2.00
C VAL A 309 -10.91 -1.75 2.19
N PHE A 310 -11.23 -0.46 2.32
CA PHE A 310 -10.21 0.60 2.46
C PHE A 310 -9.91 0.82 3.93
N GLY A 311 -8.67 0.55 4.32
CA GLY A 311 -8.13 0.79 5.64
C GLY A 311 -7.43 2.14 5.74
N VAL A 312 -7.82 2.95 6.72
CA VAL A 312 -7.18 4.22 7.06
C VAL A 312 -6.61 4.08 8.47
N SER A 313 -5.31 4.34 8.65
CA SER A 313 -4.65 4.31 9.96
C SER A 313 -4.81 5.63 10.72
N PHE A 314 -4.51 5.59 12.02
CA PHE A 314 -4.46 6.78 12.90
C PHE A 314 -3.11 7.49 12.84
N GLU A 315 -2.35 7.28 11.78
CA GLU A 315 -1.03 7.81 11.64
C GLU A 315 -0.97 9.02 10.69
N MET A 316 0.04 9.85 10.92
CA MET A 316 0.31 11.08 10.20
C MET A 316 1.80 11.10 9.83
N TYR A 317 2.08 11.15 8.53
CA TYR A 317 3.46 11.16 8.04
C TYR A 317 4.21 12.42 8.49
N SER A 318 5.38 12.25 9.10
CA SER A 318 6.10 13.36 9.77
C SER A 318 6.46 14.52 8.85
N LEU A 319 6.66 14.28 7.54
CA LEU A 319 7.02 15.33 6.59
C LEU A 319 6.02 16.50 6.59
N ALA A 320 4.73 16.20 6.70
CA ALA A 320 3.64 17.18 6.63
C ALA A 320 2.79 17.22 7.91
N ALA A 321 3.28 16.62 8.99
CA ALA A 321 2.50 16.47 10.20
C ALA A 321 2.20 17.82 10.88
N ASN A 322 1.00 17.93 11.44
CA ASN A 322 0.72 18.92 12.47
C ASN A 322 0.94 18.28 13.85
N GLU A 323 2.11 18.50 14.42
CA GLU A 323 2.54 17.85 15.67
C GLU A 323 1.74 18.31 16.90
N PHE A 324 0.92 19.36 16.79
CA PHE A 324 -0.06 19.72 17.83
C PHE A 324 -1.22 18.73 17.91
N TRP A 325 -1.52 18.04 16.81
CA TRP A 325 -2.57 17.03 16.72
C TRP A 325 -2.09 15.64 17.15
N ALA A 326 -0.82 15.50 17.51
CA ALA A 326 -0.20 14.22 17.81
C ALA A 326 -0.29 13.85 19.29
N GLN A 327 -0.41 12.55 19.54
CA GLN A 327 -0.24 11.93 20.85
C GLN A 327 1.15 12.24 21.44
N ARG A 328 1.24 12.43 22.77
CA ARG A 328 2.49 12.78 23.46
C ARG A 328 2.69 12.02 24.75
N ASP A 329 3.94 11.70 25.06
CA ASP A 329 4.32 11.11 26.34
C ASP A 329 4.36 12.14 27.49
N TRP A 330 4.62 11.68 28.71
CA TRP A 330 4.65 12.52 29.92
C TRP A 330 5.64 13.69 29.80
N ASN A 331 6.76 13.47 29.10
CA ASN A 331 7.81 14.45 28.85
C ASN A 331 7.52 15.32 27.62
N SER A 332 6.31 15.24 27.07
CA SER A 332 5.86 15.94 25.86
C SER A 332 6.58 15.52 24.57
N ASN A 333 7.27 14.37 24.55
CA ASN A 333 7.79 13.82 23.30
C ASN A 333 6.64 13.30 22.44
N LEU A 334 6.80 13.38 21.12
CA LEU A 334 5.81 12.85 20.18
C LEU A 334 5.76 11.33 20.25
N GLY A 335 4.55 10.77 20.21
CA GLY A 335 4.35 9.37 19.90
C GLY A 335 4.73 9.13 18.45
N ARG A 336 5.78 8.34 18.22
CA ARG A 336 6.34 8.11 16.88
C ARG A 336 6.73 6.66 16.63
N THR A 337 6.64 6.24 15.38
CA THR A 337 7.15 4.93 14.94
C THR A 337 8.69 4.89 14.90
N GLY A 338 9.24 3.68 14.78
CA GLY A 338 10.68 3.45 14.56
C GLY A 338 11.16 3.63 13.12
N TYR A 339 10.28 3.91 12.15
CA TYR A 339 10.63 4.14 10.75
C TYR A 339 11.31 5.50 10.53
N GLU A 340 12.00 5.65 9.39
CA GLU A 340 12.64 6.90 8.97
C GLU A 340 12.24 7.27 7.53
N PRO A 341 11.60 8.44 7.30
CA PRO A 341 11.06 9.34 8.32
C PRO A 341 9.94 8.68 9.14
N PRO A 342 9.78 9.05 10.42
CA PRO A 342 8.76 8.45 11.27
C PRO A 342 7.36 8.92 10.87
N SER A 343 6.36 8.27 11.43
CA SER A 343 5.02 8.82 11.57
C SER A 343 4.73 9.24 13.00
N TYR A 344 3.68 10.05 13.15
CA TYR A 344 3.08 10.40 14.44
C TYR A 344 1.64 9.93 14.50
N PHE A 345 1.11 9.72 15.70
CA PHE A 345 -0.26 9.23 15.88
C PHE A 345 -1.22 10.37 16.18
N PHE A 346 -2.35 10.45 15.47
CA PHE A 346 -3.42 11.40 15.75
C PHE A 346 -3.94 11.22 17.19
N SER A 347 -4.11 12.32 17.91
CA SER A 347 -4.72 12.34 19.24
C SER A 347 -6.22 12.08 19.11
N PRO A 348 -6.77 11.04 19.78
CA PRO A 348 -8.22 10.80 19.88
C PRO A 348 -9.00 11.91 20.59
N CYS A 349 -8.33 12.92 21.13
CA CYS A 349 -8.95 14.02 21.89
C CYS A 349 -8.83 15.38 21.20
N ASP A 350 -8.05 15.49 20.12
CA ASP A 350 -7.90 16.72 19.36
C ASP A 350 -8.99 16.85 18.29
N GLN A 351 -9.76 17.95 18.35
CA GLN A 351 -10.91 18.15 17.47
C GLN A 351 -10.50 18.31 16.00
N ASN A 352 -9.37 18.94 15.72
CA ASN A 352 -8.87 19.17 14.38
C ASN A 352 -8.32 17.87 13.79
N ALA A 353 -7.62 17.07 14.61
CA ALA A 353 -7.17 15.73 14.26
C ALA A 353 -8.33 14.82 13.84
N LEU A 354 -9.39 14.77 14.66
CA LEU A 354 -10.58 13.97 14.36
C LEU A 354 -11.35 14.50 13.16
N ALA A 355 -11.48 15.82 13.00
CA ALA A 355 -12.11 16.41 11.83
C ALA A 355 -11.34 16.10 10.53
N TYR A 356 -10.01 16.05 10.58
CA TYR A 356 -9.17 15.61 9.48
C TYR A 356 -9.43 14.12 9.16
N LEU A 357 -9.33 13.23 10.16
CA LEU A 357 -9.58 11.79 9.97
C LEU A 357 -10.98 11.52 9.42
N HIS A 358 -12.02 12.14 9.97
CA HIS A 358 -13.40 12.04 9.45
C HIS A 358 -13.47 12.37 7.96
N LYS A 359 -12.78 13.44 7.53
CA LYS A 359 -12.74 13.81 6.11
C LYS A 359 -11.97 12.80 5.27
N VAL A 360 -10.88 12.21 5.78
CA VAL A 360 -10.13 11.15 5.10
C VAL A 360 -11.03 9.94 4.85
N PHE A 361 -11.74 9.45 5.87
CA PHE A 361 -12.68 8.33 5.73
C PHE A 361 -13.77 8.61 4.70
N ILE A 362 -14.32 9.83 4.70
CA ILE A 362 -15.35 10.24 3.73
C ILE A 362 -14.78 10.30 2.31
N GLU A 363 -13.61 10.91 2.09
CA GLU A 363 -13.03 11.03 0.76
C GLU A 363 -12.66 9.67 0.16
N PHE A 364 -12.15 8.73 0.94
CA PHE A 364 -11.92 7.36 0.48
C PHE A 364 -13.21 6.59 0.19
N ALA A 365 -14.26 6.78 1.00
CA ALA A 365 -15.58 6.22 0.72
C ALA A 365 -16.15 6.78 -0.60
N ASP A 366 -15.95 8.06 -0.90
CA ASP A 366 -16.36 8.68 -2.18
C ASP A 366 -15.70 7.98 -3.38
N MET A 367 -14.42 7.62 -3.26
CA MET A 367 -13.66 6.95 -4.33
C MET A 367 -14.19 5.55 -4.63
N MET A 368 -14.63 4.80 -3.60
CA MET A 368 -15.32 3.53 -3.81
C MET A 368 -16.61 3.70 -4.60
N VAL A 369 -17.41 4.71 -4.24
CA VAL A 369 -18.69 5.00 -4.90
C VAL A 369 -18.48 5.40 -6.36
N VAL A 370 -17.52 6.28 -6.64
CA VAL A 370 -17.12 6.64 -8.01
C VAL A 370 -16.62 5.40 -8.77
N GLY A 371 -16.01 4.45 -8.05
CA GLY A 371 -15.59 3.18 -8.61
C GLY A 371 -16.68 2.14 -8.83
N GLY A 372 -17.93 2.42 -8.44
CA GLY A 372 -19.03 1.47 -8.52
C GLY A 372 -19.00 0.39 -7.43
N CYS A 373 -18.21 0.58 -6.37
CA CYS A 373 -18.12 -0.32 -5.23
C CYS A 373 -19.03 0.13 -4.07
N PRO A 374 -19.58 -0.82 -3.30
CA PRO A 374 -20.20 -0.50 -2.01
C PRO A 374 -19.12 0.02 -1.04
N VAL A 375 -19.49 0.98 -0.19
CA VAL A 375 -18.58 1.53 0.81
C VAL A 375 -18.29 0.48 1.89
N ASN A 376 -17.01 0.17 2.07
CA ASN A 376 -16.52 -0.71 3.12
C ASN A 376 -15.21 -0.19 3.72
N MET A 377 -15.28 0.39 4.91
CA MET A 377 -14.16 1.08 5.55
C MET A 377 -13.61 0.28 6.74
N GLN A 378 -12.30 0.15 6.80
CA GLN A 378 -11.59 -0.35 7.97
C GLN A 378 -10.97 0.82 8.74
N ILE A 379 -11.20 0.85 10.05
CA ILE A 379 -10.48 1.71 10.99
C ILE A 379 -9.20 0.97 11.37
N GLY A 380 -8.08 1.35 10.74
CA GLY A 380 -6.77 0.74 10.95
C GLY A 380 -6.06 1.36 12.16
N GLU A 381 -5.36 0.51 12.91
CA GLU A 381 -4.42 0.92 13.97
C GLU A 381 -4.97 1.97 14.97
N PRO A 382 -6.22 1.86 15.46
CA PRO A 382 -6.74 2.80 16.43
C PRO A 382 -6.20 2.47 17.82
N TRP A 383 -5.02 2.98 18.17
CA TRP A 383 -4.43 2.77 19.49
C TRP A 383 -3.81 4.04 20.11
N TRP A 384 -3.78 4.05 21.43
CA TRP A 384 -2.86 4.85 22.22
C TRP A 384 -1.45 4.29 22.07
N TRP A 385 -0.55 5.09 21.54
CA TRP A 385 0.83 4.71 21.31
C TRP A 385 1.65 4.70 22.59
N TYR A 386 2.81 4.05 22.55
CA TYR A 386 3.87 4.22 23.53
C TYR A 386 5.22 4.26 22.83
N ASN A 387 6.15 5.07 23.35
CA ASN A 387 7.47 5.21 22.75
C ASN A 387 8.36 4.03 23.17
N GLN A 388 8.57 3.08 22.25
CA GLN A 388 9.33 1.83 22.47
C GLN A 388 10.73 2.02 23.09
N GLY A 389 11.39 3.16 22.87
CA GLY A 389 12.70 3.45 23.46
C GLY A 389 12.66 3.86 24.94
N THR A 390 11.48 4.14 25.49
CA THR A 390 11.29 4.64 26.86
C THR A 390 10.16 3.94 27.62
N ASP A 391 9.36 3.13 26.93
CA ASP A 391 8.13 2.52 27.43
C ASP A 391 7.10 3.52 28.00
N LEU A 392 7.22 4.81 27.67
CA LEU A 392 6.29 5.84 28.12
C LEU A 392 5.05 5.86 27.22
N PRO A 393 3.83 5.81 27.80
CA PRO A 393 2.60 5.91 27.04
C PRO A 393 2.37 7.34 26.54
N CYS A 394 1.91 7.45 25.29
CA CYS A 394 1.66 8.72 24.61
C CYS A 394 0.23 9.22 24.84
N VAL A 395 -0.18 9.34 26.11
CA VAL A 395 -1.56 9.67 26.52
C VAL A 395 -1.67 11.04 27.19
N TYR A 396 -0.68 11.92 26.97
CA TYR A 396 -0.48 13.16 27.74
C TYR A 396 -0.43 14.44 26.91
N ASP A 397 -0.88 14.39 25.65
CA ASP A 397 -1.12 15.60 24.87
C ASP A 397 -2.14 16.51 25.57
N PHE A 398 -2.04 17.81 25.31
CA PHE A 398 -2.86 18.81 25.99
C PHE A 398 -4.38 18.58 25.79
N PRO A 399 -4.88 18.30 24.57
CA PRO A 399 -6.28 17.93 24.36
C PRO A 399 -6.74 16.75 25.21
N THR A 400 -5.92 15.70 25.33
CA THR A 400 -6.25 14.53 26.17
C THR A 400 -6.38 14.90 27.65
N LYS A 401 -5.43 15.67 28.20
CA LYS A 401 -5.49 16.13 29.60
C LYS A 401 -6.72 17.01 29.87
N LEU A 402 -7.02 17.91 28.93
CA LEU A 402 -8.16 18.82 29.03
C LEU A 402 -9.48 18.08 28.97
N ALA A 403 -9.63 17.14 28.03
CA ALA A 403 -10.85 16.35 27.88
C ALA A 403 -11.11 15.46 29.11
N PHE A 404 -10.08 14.81 29.66
CA PHE A 404 -10.21 14.03 30.89
C PHE A 404 -10.69 14.89 32.07
N ASN A 405 -10.11 16.08 32.23
CA ASN A 405 -10.52 17.00 33.29
C ASN A 405 -11.95 17.51 33.11
N ALA A 406 -12.34 17.84 31.88
CA ALA A 406 -13.70 18.28 31.58
C ALA A 406 -14.75 17.21 31.88
N ASP A 407 -14.45 15.94 31.54
CA ASP A 407 -15.38 14.82 31.69
C ASP A 407 -15.50 14.32 33.14
N THR A 408 -14.43 14.45 33.94
CA THR A 408 -14.35 13.80 35.27
C THR A 408 -14.11 14.76 36.44
N GLY A 409 -13.63 15.97 36.18
CA GLY A 409 -13.13 16.90 37.20
C GLY A 409 -11.76 16.54 37.78
N LEU A 410 -11.14 15.43 37.34
CA LEU A 410 -9.85 14.95 37.81
C LEU A 410 -8.69 15.44 36.93
N TYR A 411 -7.46 15.39 37.44
CA TYR A 411 -6.26 15.67 36.65
C TYR A 411 -5.60 14.36 36.23
N ALA A 412 -5.15 14.28 34.98
CA ALA A 412 -4.46 13.11 34.46
C ALA A 412 -3.20 12.81 35.31
N PRO A 413 -3.14 11.65 35.99
CA PRO A 413 -2.00 11.30 36.83
C PRO A 413 -0.81 10.80 36.01
N ASP A 414 0.37 10.82 36.60
CA ASP A 414 1.56 10.18 36.01
C ASP A 414 1.48 8.66 36.15
N LEU A 415 1.17 7.95 35.07
CA LEU A 415 1.16 6.49 34.98
C LEU A 415 2.57 5.87 34.96
N GLY A 416 3.65 6.64 34.73
CA GLY A 416 4.99 6.09 34.53
C GLY A 416 5.11 5.36 33.19
N THR A 417 5.86 4.26 33.16
CA THR A 417 5.93 3.39 31.98
C THR A 417 4.63 2.58 31.79
N ILE A 418 4.45 1.95 30.62
CA ILE A 418 3.34 1.03 30.37
C ILE A 418 3.31 -0.15 31.35
N TYR A 419 4.43 -0.49 31.99
CA TYR A 419 4.51 -1.53 33.01
C TYR A 419 4.15 -0.99 34.41
N ASP A 420 4.67 0.18 34.78
CA ASP A 420 4.37 0.79 36.09
C ASP A 420 2.88 1.09 36.24
N ALA A 421 2.23 1.49 35.15
CA ALA A 421 0.83 1.88 35.11
C ALA A 421 -0.13 0.79 35.61
N VAL A 422 0.22 -0.49 35.42
CA VAL A 422 -0.58 -1.64 35.87
C VAL A 422 -0.67 -1.70 37.41
N HIS A 423 0.37 -1.23 38.10
CA HIS A 423 0.43 -1.25 39.56
C HIS A 423 -0.11 0.03 40.21
N LYS A 424 -0.42 1.07 39.42
CA LYS A 424 -1.01 2.32 39.91
C LYS A 424 -2.54 2.21 39.89
N THR A 425 -3.12 2.25 41.10
CA THR A 425 -4.54 2.03 41.36
C THR A 425 -5.10 3.11 42.28
N GLY A 426 -6.43 3.19 42.37
CA GLY A 426 -7.16 4.23 43.10
C GLY A 426 -7.27 5.54 42.33
N THR A 427 -8.09 6.46 42.83
CA THR A 427 -8.33 7.75 42.18
C THR A 427 -7.06 8.60 42.14
N PRO A 428 -6.68 9.20 40.99
CA PRO A 428 -7.39 9.24 39.70
C PRO A 428 -6.88 8.24 38.64
N TYR A 429 -6.09 7.23 39.02
CA TYR A 429 -5.43 6.30 38.08
C TYR A 429 -6.43 5.38 37.38
N ASP A 430 -7.35 4.78 38.12
CA ASP A 430 -8.30 3.82 37.56
C ASP A 430 -9.32 4.52 36.63
N GLU A 431 -9.75 5.73 37.00
CA GLU A 431 -10.60 6.58 36.18
C GLU A 431 -9.90 7.02 34.89
N PHE A 432 -8.60 7.35 34.95
CA PHE A 432 -7.86 7.76 33.77
C PHE A 432 -7.68 6.60 32.77
N LYS A 433 -7.29 5.41 33.25
CA LYS A 433 -7.17 4.20 32.40
C LYS A 433 -8.50 3.84 31.75
N ALA A 434 -9.58 3.79 32.54
CA ALA A 434 -10.92 3.50 32.04
C ALA A 434 -11.41 4.57 31.04
N TRP A 435 -11.13 5.85 31.31
CA TRP A 435 -11.49 6.94 30.41
C TRP A 435 -10.73 6.86 29.09
N LEU A 436 -9.41 6.58 29.09
CA LEU A 436 -8.62 6.42 27.87
C LEU A 436 -9.16 5.30 26.98
N ARG A 437 -9.49 4.16 27.57
CA ARG A 437 -10.13 3.02 26.90
C ARG A 437 -11.46 3.42 26.26
N ASN A 438 -12.36 4.01 27.05
CA ASN A 438 -13.68 4.43 26.57
C ASN A 438 -13.58 5.51 25.48
N LYS A 439 -12.63 6.44 25.61
CA LYS A 439 -12.40 7.51 24.64
C LYS A 439 -11.98 6.95 23.28
N LEU A 440 -11.03 6.01 23.26
CA LEU A 440 -10.60 5.34 22.03
C LEU A 440 -11.77 4.61 21.36
N GLY A 441 -12.51 3.81 22.13
CA GLY A 441 -13.69 3.10 21.63
C GLY A 441 -14.76 4.05 21.09
N GLN A 442 -14.99 5.19 21.74
CA GLN A 442 -15.97 6.19 21.29
C GLN A 442 -15.53 6.81 19.97
N THR A 443 -14.27 7.21 19.85
CA THR A 443 -13.70 7.77 18.62
C THR A 443 -13.91 6.84 17.42
N CYS A 444 -13.70 5.53 17.57
CA CYS A 444 -13.96 4.56 16.51
C CYS A 444 -15.45 4.48 16.14
N ARG A 445 -16.37 4.55 17.13
CA ARG A 445 -17.82 4.59 16.87
C ARG A 445 -18.25 5.89 16.19
N ASP A 446 -17.58 7.00 16.49
CA ASP A 446 -17.84 8.31 15.87
C ASP A 446 -17.45 8.29 14.40
N ILE A 447 -16.26 7.75 14.05
CA ILE A 447 -15.83 7.56 12.65
C ILE A 447 -16.86 6.71 11.89
N ARG A 448 -17.29 5.59 12.47
CA ARG A 448 -18.36 4.76 11.86
C ARG A 448 -19.63 5.57 11.64
N THR A 449 -20.04 6.37 12.60
CA THR A 449 -21.24 7.20 12.53
C THR A 449 -21.14 8.22 11.41
N VAL A 450 -19.99 8.89 11.26
CA VAL A 450 -19.73 9.84 10.17
C VAL A 450 -19.86 9.15 8.81
N VAL A 451 -19.19 8.01 8.62
CA VAL A 451 -19.27 7.24 7.36
C VAL A 451 -20.72 6.82 7.07
N LYS A 452 -21.42 6.25 8.05
CA LYS A 452 -22.81 5.78 7.87
C LYS A 452 -23.83 6.90 7.71
N THR A 453 -23.55 8.11 8.20
CA THR A 453 -24.41 9.27 7.98
C THR A 453 -24.45 9.64 6.50
N LYS A 454 -23.29 9.60 5.81
CA LYS A 454 -23.22 9.85 4.37
C LYS A 454 -23.64 8.62 3.56
N TYR A 455 -23.29 7.42 4.03
CA TYR A 455 -23.51 6.15 3.36
C TYR A 455 -24.23 5.15 4.27
N PRO A 456 -25.58 5.18 4.36
CA PRO A 456 -26.33 4.37 5.32
C PRO A 456 -26.11 2.86 5.23
N THR A 457 -25.75 2.36 4.04
CA THR A 457 -25.47 0.93 3.79
C THR A 457 -23.99 0.57 3.87
N ALA A 458 -23.12 1.53 4.23
CA ALA A 458 -21.69 1.27 4.37
C ALA A 458 -21.42 0.18 5.42
N LYS A 459 -20.38 -0.61 5.20
CA LYS A 459 -19.81 -1.47 6.24
C LYS A 459 -18.62 -0.76 6.87
N VAL A 460 -18.49 -0.85 8.19
CA VAL A 460 -17.35 -0.33 8.93
C VAL A 460 -16.87 -1.36 9.94
N CYS A 461 -15.57 -1.61 9.98
CA CYS A 461 -14.93 -2.52 10.93
C CYS A 461 -13.68 -1.90 11.59
N PRO A 462 -13.42 -2.14 12.89
CA PRO A 462 -12.11 -1.86 13.48
C PRO A 462 -11.12 -2.99 13.17
N LEU A 463 -9.85 -2.64 13.09
CA LEU A 463 -8.72 -3.57 13.12
C LEU A 463 -8.25 -3.75 14.56
N ILE A 464 -8.06 -5.01 14.98
CA ILE A 464 -7.55 -5.36 16.30
C ILE A 464 -6.23 -6.11 16.16
N PHE A 465 -5.16 -5.55 16.73
CA PHE A 465 -3.84 -6.17 16.79
C PHE A 465 -3.64 -6.94 18.07
N PHE A 466 -3.85 -8.27 18.00
CA PHE A 466 -3.81 -9.15 19.17
C PHE A 466 -2.50 -9.08 19.97
N PRO A 467 -1.31 -8.99 19.34
CA PRO A 467 -0.04 -8.89 20.07
C PRO A 467 0.03 -7.71 21.03
N THR A 468 -0.69 -6.60 20.78
CA THR A 468 -0.72 -5.45 21.72
C THR A 468 -1.73 -5.59 22.86
N ILE A 469 -2.78 -6.41 22.68
CA ILE A 469 -3.87 -6.54 23.65
C ILE A 469 -3.85 -7.85 24.43
N ARG A 470 -3.03 -8.83 24.03
CA ARG A 470 -2.88 -10.13 24.71
C ARG A 470 -1.41 -10.52 24.80
N THR A 471 -0.69 -9.89 25.72
CA THR A 471 0.73 -10.18 25.97
C THR A 471 0.91 -11.14 27.16
N PRO A 472 2.05 -11.87 27.25
CA PRO A 472 2.36 -12.66 28.44
C PRO A 472 2.53 -11.82 29.71
N ILE A 473 2.91 -10.55 29.56
CA ILE A 473 3.06 -9.57 30.63
C ILE A 473 2.03 -8.49 30.39
N GLU A 474 1.06 -8.34 31.28
CA GLU A 474 0.05 -7.28 31.22
C GLU A 474 0.72 -5.90 31.21
N THR A 475 0.21 -4.99 30.38
CA THR A 475 0.69 -3.61 30.29
C THR A 475 -0.49 -2.65 30.20
N LEU A 476 -0.25 -1.35 30.35
CA LEU A 476 -1.25 -0.33 30.10
C LEU A 476 -1.92 -0.50 28.72
N ALA A 477 -1.14 -0.83 27.68
CA ALA A 477 -1.65 -0.99 26.33
C ALA A 477 -2.66 -2.14 26.22
N THR A 478 -2.48 -3.23 26.99
CA THR A 478 -3.44 -4.34 27.00
C THR A 478 -4.81 -3.95 27.54
N ASP A 479 -4.86 -2.91 28.38
CA ASP A 479 -6.09 -2.35 28.91
C ASP A 479 -6.67 -1.28 27.96
N ILE A 480 -5.92 -0.19 27.73
CA ILE A 480 -6.46 1.01 27.08
C ILE A 480 -6.71 0.86 25.58
N ASN A 481 -6.07 -0.12 24.92
CA ASN A 481 -6.25 -0.39 23.49
C ASN A 481 -7.27 -1.50 23.20
N TYR A 482 -7.97 -2.01 24.22
CA TYR A 482 -9.03 -3.00 24.06
C TYR A 482 -10.39 -2.51 24.61
N PRO A 483 -11.06 -1.56 23.92
CA PRO A 483 -12.36 -1.04 24.34
C PRO A 483 -13.50 -2.01 23.99
N SER A 484 -13.52 -3.18 24.64
CA SER A 484 -14.40 -4.32 24.34
C SER A 484 -15.88 -3.94 24.27
N GLU A 485 -16.39 -3.12 25.18
CA GLU A 485 -17.79 -2.66 25.17
C GLU A 485 -18.13 -1.91 23.87
N HIS A 486 -17.21 -1.10 23.36
CA HIS A 486 -17.39 -0.33 22.13
C HIS A 486 -17.23 -1.20 20.89
N TYR A 487 -16.33 -2.18 20.94
CA TYR A 487 -16.04 -3.05 19.80
C TYR A 487 -16.98 -4.23 19.70
N SER A 488 -17.69 -4.59 20.76
CA SER A 488 -18.63 -5.70 20.82
C SER A 488 -19.71 -5.62 19.73
N TYR A 489 -20.12 -6.77 19.22
CA TYR A 489 -21.23 -6.88 18.27
C TYR A 489 -22.54 -6.43 18.94
N PRO A 490 -23.42 -5.66 18.25
CA PRO A 490 -23.39 -5.28 16.84
C PRO A 490 -22.88 -3.84 16.57
N ASN A 491 -22.00 -3.30 17.40
CA ASN A 491 -21.56 -1.90 17.25
C ASN A 491 -20.85 -1.63 15.92
N PHE A 492 -20.12 -2.60 15.38
CA PHE A 492 -19.53 -2.59 14.04
C PHE A 492 -20.12 -3.70 13.15
N ASP A 493 -19.97 -3.56 11.83
CA ASP A 493 -20.60 -4.49 10.88
C ASP A 493 -19.94 -5.87 10.85
N TYR A 494 -18.65 -5.90 11.17
CA TYR A 494 -17.76 -7.04 11.39
C TYR A 494 -16.47 -6.53 12.06
N ILE A 495 -15.57 -7.41 12.48
CA ILE A 495 -14.23 -7.04 12.95
C ILE A 495 -13.14 -7.62 12.05
N MET A 496 -12.02 -6.93 11.97
CA MET A 496 -10.80 -7.46 11.37
C MET A 496 -9.72 -7.60 12.44
N THR A 497 -8.98 -8.70 12.41
CA THR A 497 -7.97 -9.02 13.42
C THR A 497 -6.64 -9.37 12.77
N GLU A 498 -5.55 -9.25 13.51
CA GLU A 498 -4.20 -9.54 13.04
C GLU A 498 -3.27 -9.96 14.18
N ALA A 499 -2.29 -10.81 13.85
CA ALA A 499 -1.38 -11.44 14.82
C ALA A 499 0.02 -11.73 14.27
N TYR A 500 0.50 -10.93 13.31
CA TYR A 500 1.71 -11.30 12.56
C TYR A 500 2.98 -11.41 13.42
N ASP A 501 3.12 -10.66 14.52
CA ASP A 501 4.26 -10.78 15.44
C ASP A 501 4.40 -12.21 15.98
N TRP A 502 3.29 -12.83 16.36
CA TRP A 502 3.31 -14.20 16.86
C TRP A 502 3.64 -15.21 15.76
N ILE A 503 3.30 -14.92 14.50
CA ILE A 503 3.72 -15.76 13.38
C ILE A 503 5.24 -15.66 13.19
N LEU A 504 5.81 -14.47 13.32
CA LEU A 504 7.27 -14.23 13.27
C LEU A 504 8.01 -14.84 14.46
N GLU A 505 7.34 -15.04 15.59
CA GLU A 505 7.85 -15.73 16.78
C GLU A 505 7.58 -17.24 16.80
N ALA A 506 6.96 -17.80 15.74
CA ALA A 506 6.52 -19.21 15.68
C ALA A 506 5.54 -19.61 16.80
N ARG A 507 4.59 -18.73 17.13
CA ARG A 507 3.52 -18.93 18.12
C ARG A 507 2.14 -19.04 17.44
N LEU A 508 1.98 -20.02 16.56
CA LEU A 508 0.76 -20.24 15.78
C LEU A 508 -0.40 -20.73 16.65
N GLY A 509 -0.13 -21.49 17.70
CA GLY A 509 -1.14 -21.91 18.67
C GLY A 509 -1.78 -20.72 19.38
N LEU A 510 -0.97 -19.72 19.76
CA LEU A 510 -1.45 -18.48 20.36
C LEU A 510 -2.28 -17.63 19.38
N ALA A 511 -1.82 -17.51 18.14
CA ALA A 511 -2.57 -16.81 17.08
C ALA A 511 -3.93 -17.48 16.83
N HIS A 512 -3.96 -18.80 16.64
CA HIS A 512 -5.20 -19.56 16.45
C HIS A 512 -6.16 -19.38 17.62
N GLN A 513 -5.66 -19.51 18.86
CA GLN A 513 -6.47 -19.35 20.06
C GLN A 513 -7.10 -17.95 20.13
N ALA A 514 -6.31 -16.90 19.89
CA ALA A 514 -6.81 -15.52 19.92
C ALA A 514 -7.87 -15.27 18.85
N VAL A 515 -7.66 -15.76 17.62
CA VAL A 515 -8.64 -15.65 16.51
C VAL A 515 -9.93 -16.41 16.83
N ALA A 516 -9.85 -17.56 17.51
CA ALA A 516 -11.01 -18.37 17.86
C ALA A 516 -11.82 -17.79 19.03
N GLU A 517 -11.15 -17.24 20.05
CA GLU A 517 -11.77 -16.83 21.32
C GLU A 517 -12.19 -15.37 21.32
N ILE A 518 -11.27 -14.43 21.05
CA ILE A 518 -11.49 -12.99 21.31
C ILE A 518 -12.69 -12.46 20.50
N PRO A 519 -12.79 -12.69 19.18
CA PRO A 519 -13.93 -12.21 18.40
C PRO A 519 -15.27 -12.75 18.86
N THR A 520 -15.33 -14.04 19.19
CA THR A 520 -16.59 -14.77 19.36
C THR A 520 -17.07 -14.78 20.80
N GLN A 521 -16.16 -14.95 21.76
CA GLN A 521 -16.47 -15.09 23.19
C GLN A 521 -16.46 -13.73 23.88
N ASP A 522 -15.47 -12.89 23.60
CA ASP A 522 -15.34 -11.60 24.29
C ASP A 522 -16.14 -10.50 23.59
N LEU A 523 -16.11 -10.47 22.26
CA LEU A 523 -16.75 -9.43 21.45
C LEU A 523 -18.10 -9.85 20.83
N ASN A 524 -18.54 -11.10 21.03
CA ASN A 524 -19.83 -11.63 20.58
C ASN A 524 -20.06 -11.62 19.04
N TYR A 525 -19.00 -11.57 18.22
CA TYR A 525 -19.14 -11.67 16.77
C TYR A 525 -19.35 -13.12 16.34
N PRO A 526 -20.32 -13.42 15.48
CA PRO A 526 -20.37 -14.72 14.80
C PRO A 526 -19.19 -14.84 13.83
N ALA A 527 -18.73 -16.07 13.57
CA ALA A 527 -17.52 -16.32 12.77
C ALA A 527 -17.58 -15.72 11.35
N ASP A 528 -18.77 -15.66 10.74
CA ASP A 528 -19.02 -15.03 9.44
C ASP A 528 -18.94 -13.49 9.46
N LYS A 529 -18.63 -12.90 10.61
CA LYS A 529 -18.35 -11.48 10.86
C LYS A 529 -16.93 -11.25 11.40
N VAL A 530 -16.04 -12.22 11.23
CA VAL A 530 -14.63 -12.12 11.63
C VAL A 530 -13.76 -12.25 10.40
N ALA A 531 -12.97 -11.22 10.10
CA ALA A 531 -11.88 -11.28 9.14
C ALA A 531 -10.53 -11.34 9.85
N TYR A 532 -9.56 -12.00 9.24
CA TYR A 532 -8.21 -12.14 9.80
C TYR A 532 -7.14 -11.79 8.75
N LEU A 533 -6.21 -10.91 9.07
CA LEU A 533 -4.99 -10.68 8.30
C LEU A 533 -3.89 -11.60 8.84
N THR A 534 -3.40 -12.48 7.97
CA THR A 534 -2.47 -13.54 8.35
C THR A 534 -1.03 -13.19 7.95
N GLY A 535 -0.16 -13.18 8.95
CA GLY A 535 1.28 -13.12 8.77
C GLY A 535 1.83 -11.81 8.22
N PHE A 536 3.15 -11.78 8.09
CA PHE A 536 3.93 -10.73 7.45
C PHE A 536 5.27 -11.34 7.07
N VAL A 537 5.79 -11.06 5.87
CA VAL A 537 7.13 -11.52 5.48
C VAL A 537 8.02 -10.29 5.27
N PRO A 538 8.90 -9.93 6.22
CA PRO A 538 9.71 -8.74 6.08
C PRO A 538 10.62 -8.82 4.86
N ASP A 539 10.79 -7.72 4.14
CA ASP A 539 11.82 -7.68 3.10
C ASP A 539 13.23 -7.57 3.71
N SER A 540 14.26 -7.63 2.86
CA SER A 540 15.66 -7.64 3.32
C SER A 540 16.11 -6.37 4.05
N SER A 541 15.43 -5.24 3.84
CA SER A 541 15.74 -3.97 4.49
C SER A 541 15.33 -3.97 5.96
N ILE A 542 14.26 -4.66 6.30
CA ILE A 542 13.67 -4.68 7.66
C ILE A 542 13.72 -6.04 8.36
N ALA A 543 14.20 -7.10 7.70
CA ALA A 543 14.33 -8.44 8.29
C ALA A 543 15.04 -8.44 9.65
N HIS A 544 16.05 -7.57 9.81
CA HIS A 544 16.81 -7.43 11.05
C HIS A 544 15.99 -6.91 12.24
N LEU A 545 14.95 -6.11 11.99
CA LEU A 545 14.04 -5.62 13.04
C LEU A 545 13.25 -6.76 13.68
N TYR A 546 13.10 -7.88 12.96
CA TYR A 546 12.40 -9.08 13.41
C TYR A 546 13.36 -10.23 13.74
N GLY A 547 14.66 -9.95 13.86
CA GLY A 547 15.66 -10.95 14.25
C GLY A 547 16.11 -11.91 13.16
N PHE A 548 15.80 -11.66 11.89
CA PHE A 548 16.20 -12.53 10.77
C PHE A 548 17.44 -12.02 10.03
N ASP A 549 18.35 -12.94 9.70
CA ASP A 549 19.51 -12.64 8.86
C ASP A 549 19.09 -12.54 7.39
N LYS A 550 19.13 -11.30 6.86
CA LYS A 550 18.76 -10.99 5.48
C LYS A 550 19.58 -11.72 4.41
N THR A 551 20.73 -12.31 4.76
CA THR A 551 21.59 -13.08 3.86
C THR A 551 21.21 -14.56 3.77
N LYS A 552 20.27 -15.02 4.61
CA LYS A 552 19.78 -16.40 4.70
C LYS A 552 18.42 -16.54 4.01
N PRO A 553 17.99 -17.77 3.67
CA PRO A 553 16.68 -18.01 3.05
C PRO A 553 15.54 -17.98 4.08
N TYR A 554 15.38 -16.89 4.83
CA TYR A 554 14.42 -16.79 5.94
C TYR A 554 12.95 -16.73 5.50
N ARG A 555 12.66 -16.22 4.29
CA ARG A 555 11.29 -15.95 3.84
C ARG A 555 10.44 -17.20 3.64
N THR A 556 10.99 -18.25 3.04
CA THR A 556 10.24 -19.50 2.80
C THR A 556 9.75 -20.13 4.11
N PRO A 557 10.59 -20.30 5.16
CA PRO A 557 10.11 -20.70 6.48
C PRO A 557 8.96 -19.84 7.01
N ILE A 558 9.01 -18.52 6.86
CA ILE A 558 7.92 -17.62 7.31
C ILE A 558 6.65 -17.88 6.49
N TRP A 559 6.73 -17.99 5.15
CA TRP A 559 5.58 -18.36 4.33
C TRP A 559 4.94 -19.68 4.76
N GLN A 560 5.74 -20.68 5.13
CA GLN A 560 5.22 -21.95 5.64
C GLN A 560 4.39 -21.75 6.92
N ARG A 561 4.77 -20.80 7.79
CA ARG A 561 4.00 -20.42 8.99
C ARG A 561 2.77 -19.60 8.66
N VAL A 562 2.84 -18.66 7.72
CA VAL A 562 1.67 -17.90 7.25
C VAL A 562 0.58 -18.85 6.76
N PHE A 563 0.91 -19.76 5.84
CA PHE A 563 -0.06 -20.74 5.36
C PHE A 563 -0.45 -21.79 6.42
N GLY A 564 0.44 -22.06 7.37
CA GLY A 564 0.18 -22.96 8.50
C GLY A 564 -0.89 -22.41 9.43
N ASP A 565 -0.81 -21.11 9.73
CA ASP A 565 -1.79 -20.37 10.53
C ASP A 565 -3.14 -20.25 9.81
N MET A 566 -3.13 -19.93 8.51
CA MET A 566 -4.36 -19.92 7.71
C MET A 566 -5.08 -21.27 7.72
N LYS A 567 -4.32 -22.37 7.70
CA LYS A 567 -4.84 -23.72 7.79
C LYS A 567 -5.44 -24.01 9.16
N ASN A 568 -4.80 -23.57 10.25
CA ASN A 568 -5.34 -23.72 11.61
C ASN A 568 -6.70 -23.01 11.77
N ASN A 569 -6.87 -21.87 11.11
CA ASN A 569 -8.09 -21.06 11.20
C ASN A 569 -9.19 -21.50 10.21
N GLN A 570 -8.93 -22.45 9.31
CA GLN A 570 -9.91 -22.92 8.33
C GLN A 570 -11.19 -23.52 8.96
N PRO A 571 -11.13 -24.35 10.03
CA PRO A 571 -12.33 -24.91 10.66
C PRO A 571 -13.20 -23.87 11.38
N LEU A 572 -12.68 -22.67 11.65
CA LEU A 572 -13.42 -21.62 12.37
C LEU A 572 -14.55 -21.01 11.53
N GLY A 573 -14.51 -21.16 10.19
CA GLY A 573 -15.55 -20.61 9.32
C GLY A 573 -15.56 -19.09 9.25
N LEU A 574 -14.38 -18.45 9.36
CA LEU A 574 -14.21 -17.00 9.31
C LEU A 574 -14.78 -16.40 8.02
N MET A 575 -15.23 -15.14 8.09
CA MET A 575 -15.70 -14.37 6.94
C MET A 575 -14.67 -14.35 5.79
N LYS A 576 -13.40 -14.09 6.12
CA LYS A 576 -12.29 -14.04 5.17
C LYS A 576 -10.94 -14.10 5.89
N GLN A 577 -9.96 -14.76 5.28
CA GLN A 577 -8.56 -14.70 5.69
C GLN A 577 -7.74 -14.01 4.60
N PHE A 578 -7.04 -12.93 4.94
CA PHE A 578 -6.28 -12.09 4.01
C PHE A 578 -4.79 -12.30 4.20
N ILE A 579 -4.06 -12.60 3.12
CA ILE A 579 -2.59 -12.63 3.14
C ILE A 579 -2.06 -11.20 3.22
N TRP A 580 -1.28 -10.90 4.25
CA TRP A 580 -0.52 -9.67 4.38
C TRP A 580 0.95 -9.97 4.01
N ALA A 581 1.44 -9.59 2.82
CA ALA A 581 0.77 -8.71 1.84
C ALA A 581 1.12 -8.97 0.36
N TYR A 582 0.35 -8.34 -0.54
CA TYR A 582 0.56 -8.31 -1.99
C TYR A 582 2.04 -8.09 -2.42
N PRO A 583 2.78 -7.10 -1.90
CA PRO A 583 4.15 -6.87 -2.34
C PRO A 583 5.06 -8.08 -2.10
N GLN A 584 4.91 -8.77 -0.97
CA GLN A 584 5.66 -9.99 -0.68
C GLN A 584 5.22 -11.15 -1.57
N VAL A 585 3.92 -11.31 -1.83
CA VAL A 585 3.40 -12.34 -2.75
C VAL A 585 3.99 -12.15 -4.16
N MET A 586 4.07 -10.90 -4.64
CA MET A 586 4.73 -10.59 -5.92
C MET A 586 6.23 -10.89 -5.86
N GLN A 587 6.92 -10.37 -4.85
CA GLN A 587 8.37 -10.45 -4.71
C GLN A 587 8.86 -11.90 -4.62
N ASP A 588 8.25 -12.71 -3.76
CA ASP A 588 8.64 -14.10 -3.54
C ASP A 588 7.94 -15.06 -4.51
N SER A 589 7.06 -14.54 -5.37
CA SER A 589 6.29 -15.29 -6.35
C SER A 589 5.51 -16.46 -5.75
N VAL A 590 4.68 -16.13 -4.75
CA VAL A 590 3.83 -17.09 -4.06
C VAL A 590 2.58 -17.38 -4.87
N THR A 591 2.31 -18.66 -5.11
CA THR A 591 1.14 -19.15 -5.87
C THR A 591 0.36 -20.20 -5.08
N ILE A 592 -0.97 -20.03 -5.01
CA ILE A 592 -1.88 -20.96 -4.32
C ILE A 592 -2.73 -21.67 -5.38
N ASP A 593 -2.24 -22.80 -5.89
CA ASP A 593 -3.00 -23.63 -6.82
C ASP A 593 -3.63 -24.81 -6.07
N THR A 594 -4.89 -24.65 -5.65
CA THR A 594 -5.60 -25.66 -4.85
C THR A 594 -5.90 -26.96 -5.62
N VAL A 595 -5.72 -26.98 -6.94
CA VAL A 595 -5.90 -28.18 -7.77
C VAL A 595 -4.59 -28.96 -7.87
N GLN A 596 -3.47 -28.28 -8.10
CA GLN A 596 -2.15 -28.93 -8.21
C GLN A 596 -1.53 -29.21 -6.83
N ALA A 597 -1.79 -28.35 -5.86
CA ALA A 597 -1.22 -28.39 -4.51
C ALA A 597 -2.32 -28.21 -3.43
N PRO A 598 -3.28 -29.14 -3.29
CA PRO A 598 -4.40 -28.99 -2.35
C PRO A 598 -4.00 -28.85 -0.88
N ASN A 599 -2.78 -29.28 -0.51
CA ASN A 599 -2.23 -29.20 0.84
C ASN A 599 -0.95 -28.35 0.90
N GLY A 600 -0.70 -27.53 -0.12
CA GLY A 600 0.55 -26.80 -0.27
C GLY A 600 0.39 -25.47 -0.97
N PHE A 601 1.51 -24.80 -1.17
CA PHE A 601 1.63 -23.59 -1.97
C PHE A 601 2.96 -23.61 -2.71
N PHE A 602 3.12 -22.79 -3.72
CA PHE A 602 4.39 -22.65 -4.43
C PHE A 602 5.08 -21.35 -4.05
N VAL A 603 6.40 -21.42 -3.86
CA VAL A 603 7.30 -20.27 -3.91
C VAL A 603 8.10 -20.44 -5.20
N GLU A 604 7.85 -19.57 -6.18
CA GLU A 604 8.29 -19.78 -7.56
C GLU A 604 7.81 -21.16 -8.08
N ASN A 605 8.73 -22.06 -8.43
CA ASN A 605 8.43 -23.42 -8.89
C ASN A 605 8.54 -24.48 -7.79
N THR A 606 8.84 -24.07 -6.55
CA THR A 606 9.07 -24.99 -5.44
C THR A 606 7.78 -25.20 -4.67
N LEU A 607 7.30 -26.45 -4.61
CA LEU A 607 6.19 -26.82 -3.75
C LEU A 607 6.64 -26.78 -2.27
N CYS A 608 5.93 -26.00 -1.47
CA CYS A 608 6.15 -25.85 -0.04
C CYS A 608 4.95 -26.41 0.74
N THR A 609 5.25 -27.00 1.90
CA THR A 609 4.24 -27.50 2.83
C THR A 609 4.05 -26.50 3.96
N PRO A 610 2.80 -26.10 4.30
CA PRO A 610 2.50 -25.31 5.48
C PRO A 610 2.99 -26.02 6.76
N ILE A 611 3.48 -25.25 7.73
CA ILE A 611 3.80 -25.77 9.06
C ILE A 611 2.91 -25.08 10.08
N SER A 612 2.04 -25.86 10.71
CA SER A 612 0.88 -25.41 11.49
C SER A 612 1.07 -25.49 13.01
N ASP A 613 2.31 -25.65 13.47
CA ASP A 613 2.66 -25.80 14.89
C ASP A 613 3.58 -24.68 15.40
N ASP A 614 3.97 -24.77 16.66
CA ASP A 614 4.88 -23.82 17.32
C ASP A 614 6.36 -24.24 17.23
N THR A 615 6.71 -25.10 16.27
CA THR A 615 8.12 -25.49 16.08
C THR A 615 8.93 -24.24 15.74
N PRO A 616 10.04 -23.95 16.45
CA PRO A 616 10.87 -22.79 16.16
C PRO A 616 11.35 -22.75 14.71
N TYR A 617 11.67 -21.55 14.23
CA TYR A 617 12.34 -21.42 12.93
C TYR A 617 13.72 -22.08 12.94
N PRO A 618 14.26 -22.49 11.77
CA PRO A 618 15.60 -23.04 11.68
C PRO A 618 16.64 -22.08 12.30
N PRO A 619 17.47 -22.51 13.28
CA PRO A 619 18.37 -21.60 14.00
C PRO A 619 19.29 -20.77 13.10
N GLU A 620 19.63 -21.29 11.92
CA GLU A 620 20.53 -20.66 10.95
C GLU A 620 19.94 -19.45 10.20
N ILE A 621 18.64 -19.16 10.34
CA ILE A 621 18.01 -17.98 9.70
C ILE A 621 17.93 -16.76 10.61
N TYR A 622 18.24 -16.91 11.90
CA TYR A 622 18.25 -15.82 12.88
C TYR A 622 19.58 -15.03 12.84
N LEU A 623 19.53 -13.80 13.35
CA LEU A 623 20.68 -12.89 13.53
C LEU A 623 21.64 -13.28 14.65
#